data_AF-A0A4S2H492-F1
#
_entry.id   AF-A0A4S2H492-F1
#
_cell.length_a   1.000
_cell.length_b   1.000
_cell.length_c   1.000
_cell.angle_alpha   90.00
_cell.angle_beta   90.00
_cell.angle_gamma   90.00
#
_symmetry.space_group_name_H-M   'P 1'
#
loop_
_entity.id
_entity.type
_entity.pdbx_description
1 polymer ?
#
loop_
_entity_poly.entity_id
_entity_poly.type
_entity_poly.pdbx_seq_one_letter_code
_entity_poly.pdbx_strand_id
1 'polypeptide(L)' 'MFGLALLFAIVALVAAWFGFFGLAGTAAMIAQWIFVIALVLAVVSALFKALRGRPPV' A
#
# COMPACT_ATOMS: atom_id res chain seq x y z
N MET A 1 -29.24 0.44 -6.05
CA MET A 1 -27.91 -0.23 -6.09
C MET A 1 -26.85 0.63 -6.79
N PHE A 2 -27.16 1.33 -7.89
CA PHE A 2 -26.20 2.16 -8.65
C PHE A 2 -26.09 3.65 -8.24
N GLY A 3 -26.99 4.17 -7.40
CA GLY A 3 -26.99 5.58 -7.02
C GLY A 3 -25.72 6.00 -6.25
N LEU A 4 -25.20 5.13 -5.38
CA LEU A 4 -23.96 5.40 -4.65
C LEU A 4 -22.73 5.28 -5.55
N ALA A 5 -22.71 4.35 -6.50
CA ALA A 5 -21.59 4.18 -7.43
C ALA A 5 -21.41 5.43 -8.32
N LEU A 6 -22.52 6.00 -8.81
CA LEU A 6 -22.49 7.22 -9.62
C LEU A 6 -22.05 8.44 -8.80
N LEU A 7 -22.54 8.57 -7.56
CA LEU A 7 -22.11 9.62 -6.64
C LEU A 7 -20.61 9.52 -6.32
N PHE A 8 -20.12 8.31 -6.04
CA PHE A 8 -18.71 8.07 -5.73
C PHE A 8 -17.81 8.38 -6.94
N ALA A 9 -18.25 8.04 -8.16
CA ALA A 9 -17.53 8.35 -9.39
C ALA A 9 -17.38 9.87 -9.60
N ILE A 10 -18.44 10.64 -9.38
CA ILE A 10 -18.40 12.11 -9.51
C ILE A 10 -17.47 12.70 -8.44
N VAL A 11 -17.61 12.28 -7.18
CA VAL A 11 -16.75 12.75 -6.09
C VAL A 11 -15.29 12.41 -6.33
N ALA A 12 -14.98 11.22 -6.86
CA ALA A 12 -13.61 10.80 -7.17
C ALA A 12 -12.98 11.66 -8.28
N LEU A 13 -13.73 11.98 -9.35
CA LEU A 13 -13.25 12.85 -10.42
C LEU A 13 -13.01 14.28 -9.92
N VAL A 14 -13.93 14.80 -9.11
CA VAL A 14 -13.81 16.11 -8.48
C VAL A 14 -12.58 16.14 -7.57
N ALA A 15 -12.43 15.17 -6.67
CA ALA A 15 -11.26 15.07 -5.79
C ALA A 15 -9.95 14.99 -6.58
N ALA A 16 -9.90 14.19 -7.65
CA ALA A 16 -8.75 14.10 -8.53
C ALA A 16 -8.40 15.45 -9.17
N TRP A 17 -9.40 16.20 -9.66
CA TRP A 17 -9.21 17.53 -10.23
C TRP A 17 -8.76 18.59 -9.21
N PHE A 18 -9.31 18.54 -7.99
CA PHE A 18 -8.98 19.48 -6.90
C PHE A 18 -7.60 19.26 -6.27
N GLY A 19 -6.76 18.37 -6.82
CA GLY A 19 -5.36 18.29 -6.43
C GLY A 19 -5.01 17.12 -5.50
N PHE A 20 -5.83 16.06 -5.45
CA PHE A 20 -5.45 14.83 -4.76
C PHE A 20 -4.16 14.21 -5.32
N PHE A 21 -3.73 14.61 -6.52
CA PHE A 21 -2.42 14.28 -7.09
C PHE A 21 -1.24 14.72 -6.22
N GLY A 22 -1.31 15.87 -5.55
CA GLY A 22 -0.22 16.35 -4.69
C GLY A 22 -0.08 15.53 -3.41
N LEU A 23 -1.20 15.22 -2.76
CA LEU A 23 -1.25 14.38 -1.55
C LEU A 23 -0.92 12.92 -1.85
N ALA A 24 -1.34 12.42 -3.01
CA ALA A 24 -0.97 11.08 -3.47
C ALA A 24 0.54 10.97 -3.69
N GLY A 25 1.19 12.01 -4.22
CA GLY A 25 2.64 12.05 -4.40
C GLY A 25 3.41 12.01 -3.08
N THR A 26 3.01 12.82 -2.09
CA THR A 26 3.66 12.83 -0.78
C THR A 26 3.42 11.52 -0.01
N ALA A 27 2.21 10.98 -0.08
CA ALA A 27 1.89 9.67 0.50
C ALA A 27 2.69 8.54 -0.17
N ALA A 28 2.85 8.58 -1.50
CA ALA A 28 3.65 7.61 -2.23
C ALA A 28 5.12 7.62 -1.80
N MET A 29 5.69 8.81 -1.56
CA MET A 29 7.06 8.93 -1.05
C MET A 29 7.22 8.28 0.33
N ILE A 30 6.29 8.52 1.25
CA ILE A 30 6.34 7.90 2.59
C ILE A 30 6.13 6.38 2.49
N ALA A 31 5.19 5.94 1.64
CA ALA A 31 4.90 4.54 1.42
C ALA A 31 6.11 3.77 0.86
N GLN A 32 6.89 4.39 -0.02
CA GLN A 32 8.14 3.79 -0.55
C GLN A 32 9.12 3.45 0.58
N TRP A 33 9.37 4.37 1.52
CA TRP A 33 10.26 4.12 2.65
C TRP A 33 9.75 2.98 3.54
N ILE A 34 8.46 2.98 3.87
CA ILE A 34 7.84 1.90 4.66
C ILE A 34 7.93 0.57 3.93
N PHE A 35 7.69 0.55 2.62
CA PHE A 35 7.78 -0.64 1.78
C PHE A 35 9.19 -1.22 1.80
N VAL A 36 10.24 -0.39 1.67
CA VAL A 36 11.63 -0.85 1.73
C VAL A 36 11.95 -1.44 3.09
N ILE A 37 11.54 -0.79 4.19
CA ILE A 37 11.75 -1.31 5.55
C ILE A 37 11.03 -2.66 5.71
N ALA A 38 9.76 -2.73 5.31
CA ALA A 38 8.97 -3.97 5.35
C ALA A 38 9.61 -5.07 4.49
N LEU A 39 10.15 -4.74 3.32
CA LEU A 39 10.82 -5.67 2.43
C LEU A 39 12.09 -6.24 3.07
N VAL A 40 12.92 -5.39 3.67
CA VAL A 40 14.12 -5.83 4.40
C VAL A 40 13.73 -6.76 5.55
N LEU A 41 12.74 -6.36 6.36
CA LEU A 41 12.24 -7.20 7.46
C LEU A 41 11.65 -8.53 6.95
N ALA A 42 10.94 -8.51 5.82
CA ALA A 42 10.38 -9.70 5.18
C ALA A 42 11.47 -10.65 4.69
N VAL A 43 12.52 -10.13 4.04
CA VAL A 43 13.66 -10.93 3.59
C VAL A 43 14.41 -11.52 4.79
N VAL A 44 14.67 -10.73 5.83
CA VAL A 44 15.32 -11.19 7.05
C VAL A 44 14.48 -12.26 7.75
N SER A 45 13.17 -12.05 7.88
CA SER A 45 12.22 -13.02 8.43
C SER A 45 12.18 -14.32 7.62
N ALA A 46 12.15 -14.21 6.29
CA ALA A 46 12.17 -15.36 5.38
C ALA A 46 13.49 -16.14 5.50
N LEU A 47 14.62 -15.44 5.58
CA LEU A 47 15.93 -16.05 5.79
C LEU A 47 16.00 -16.76 7.14
N PHE A 48 15.53 -16.13 8.22
CA PHE A 48 15.47 -16.79 9.53
C PHE A 48 14.54 -18.01 9.53
N LYS A 49 13.42 -17.97 8.80
CA LYS A 49 12.54 -19.15 8.66
C LYS A 49 13.20 -20.27 7.86
N ALA A 50 13.90 -19.94 6.78
CA ALA A 50 14.64 -20.89 5.96
C ALA A 50 15.80 -21.53 6.74
N LEU A 51 16.56 -20.72 7.48
CA LEU A 51 17.68 -21.18 8.31
C LEU A 51 17.24 -21.94 9.56
N ARG A 52 16.13 -21.56 10.19
CA ARG A 52 15.60 -22.28 11.37
C ARG A 52 15.02 -23.65 11.02
N GLY A 53 14.87 -23.99 9.73
CA GLY A 53 14.51 -25.32 9.26
C GLY A 53 13.47 -25.99 10.15
N ARG A 54 12.33 -25.34 10.40
CA ARG A 54 11.35 -25.84 11.37
C ARG A 54 10.72 -27.11 10.78
N PRO A 55 10.98 -28.32 11.33
CA PRO A 55 10.31 -29.50 10.86
C PRO A 55 8.80 -29.34 11.14
N PRO A 56 7.94 -29.72 10.19
CA PRO A 56 6.50 -29.76 10.43
C PRO A 56 6.23 -30.85 11.46
N VAL A 57 5.93 -30.44 12.70
CA VAL A 57 5.22 -31.27 13.69
C VAL A 57 3.96 -30.54 14.10
#